data_AF-A0A6B3GS71-F1
#
_entry.id   AF-A0A6B3GS71-F1
#
_cell.length_a   1.000
_cell.length_b   1.000
_cell.length_c   1.000
_cell.angle_alpha   90.00
_cell.angle_beta   90.00
_cell.angle_gamma   90.00
#
_symmetry.space_group_name_H-M   'P 1'
#
loop_
_entity.id
_entity.type
_entity.pdbx_description
1 polymer ?
#
loop_
_entity_poly.entity_id
_entity_poly.type
_entity_poly.pdbx_seq_one_letter_code
_entity_poly.pdbx_strand_id
1 'polypeptide(L)'
;VPALVEGWLLGQAGGGALARVLFGVVNPSGKLAETVPLRLEDSPSHLSFPGEEGHVRYGEGVFVGYRGYDAAAREVAFPFGHGLSYTTFAYSGLRVTPEADGARYAVAVTVANTGPRAGR
;
A
#
# COMPACT_ATOMS: atom_id res chain seq x y z
N VAL A 1 -0.47 21.60 -2.99
CA VAL A 1 0.40 20.93 -3.99
C VAL A 1 -0.48 20.11 -4.92
N PRO A 2 -0.34 20.19 -6.26
CA PRO A 2 -1.26 19.52 -7.19
C PRO A 2 -0.97 18.02 -7.39
N ALA A 3 0.26 17.55 -7.14
CA ALA A 3 0.64 16.14 -7.23
C ALA A 3 1.84 15.83 -6.31
N LEU A 4 1.93 14.60 -5.82
CA LEU A 4 3.04 14.09 -5.01
C LEU A 4 3.52 12.75 -5.58
N VAL A 5 4.84 12.57 -5.67
CA VAL A 5 5.48 11.32 -6.13
C VAL A 5 6.46 10.88 -5.04
N GLU A 6 6.17 9.75 -4.41
CA GLU A 6 7.05 9.10 -3.43
C GLU A 6 8.04 8.18 -4.16
N GLY A 7 9.33 8.44 -3.98
CA GLY A 7 10.42 7.74 -4.68
C GLY A 7 11.24 6.80 -3.80
N TRP A 8 11.19 6.94 -2.49
CA TRP A 8 12.06 6.24 -1.54
C TRP A 8 13.55 6.41 -1.87
N LEU A 9 14.34 5.37 -1.63
CA LEU A 9 15.75 5.28 -1.96
C LEU A 9 15.94 4.58 -3.31
N LEU A 10 15.92 5.36 -4.40
CA LEU A 10 15.96 4.84 -5.78
C LEU A 10 17.34 4.36 -6.28
N GLY A 11 18.38 4.49 -5.46
CA GLY A 11 19.77 4.19 -5.85
C GLY A 11 20.29 5.07 -7.00
N GLN A 12 21.40 4.66 -7.61
CA GLN A 12 22.15 5.48 -8.57
C GLN A 12 21.39 5.83 -9.86
N ALA A 13 20.38 5.05 -10.24
CA ALA A 13 19.55 5.30 -11.42
C ALA A 13 18.30 6.16 -11.13
N GLY A 14 18.14 6.63 -9.88
CA GLY A 14 16.91 7.27 -9.41
C GLY A 14 16.52 8.53 -10.15
N GLY A 15 17.49 9.39 -10.50
CA GLY A 15 17.20 10.62 -11.26
C GLY A 15 16.56 10.33 -12.62
N GLY A 16 17.10 9.37 -13.36
CA GLY A 16 16.54 8.96 -14.66
C GLY A 16 15.18 8.28 -14.52
N ALA A 17 15.00 7.44 -13.50
CA ALA A 17 13.73 6.78 -13.24
C ALA A 17 12.62 7.80 -12.89
N LEU A 18 12.90 8.72 -11.97
CA LEU A 18 11.96 9.75 -11.55
C LEU A 18 11.59 10.69 -12.71
N ALA A 19 12.56 11.12 -13.52
CA ALA A 19 12.29 11.93 -14.70
C ALA A 19 11.32 11.22 -15.66
N ARG A 20 11.51 9.92 -15.92
CA ARG A 20 10.61 9.16 -16.80
C ARG A 20 9.18 9.06 -16.27
N VAL A 21 9.01 8.99 -14.94
CA VAL A 21 7.69 9.05 -14.30
C VAL A 21 7.10 10.45 -14.45
N LEU A 22 7.82 11.49 -14.04
CA LEU A 22 7.34 12.88 -14.06
C LEU A 22 6.93 13.37 -15.46
N PHE A 23 7.65 12.94 -16.51
CA PHE A 23 7.31 13.26 -17.91
C PHE A 23 6.34 12.27 -18.54
N GLY A 24 5.81 11.30 -17.80
CA GLY A 24 4.83 10.33 -18.29
C GLY A 24 5.36 9.36 -19.35
N VAL A 25 6.69 9.26 -19.49
CA VAL A 25 7.37 8.23 -20.31
C VAL A 25 7.12 6.85 -19.72
N VAL A 26 7.00 6.77 -18.39
CA VAL A 26 6.56 5.59 -17.64
C VAL A 26 5.36 5.99 -16.79
N ASN A 27 4.31 5.16 -16.81
CA ASN A 27 3.17 5.30 -15.91
C ASN A 27 3.51 4.67 -14.54
N PRO A 28 3.41 5.39 -13.41
CA PRO A 28 3.69 4.82 -12.10
C PRO A 28 2.70 3.69 -11.77
N SER A 29 3.23 2.61 -11.19
CA SER A 29 2.46 1.44 -10.77
C SER A 29 2.86 0.94 -9.38
N GLY A 30 3.62 1.75 -8.62
CA GLY A 30 4.02 1.41 -7.25
C GLY A 30 2.82 1.45 -6.30
N LYS A 31 2.83 0.59 -5.29
CA LYS A 31 1.86 0.55 -4.20
C LYS A 31 2.62 0.56 -2.87
N LEU A 32 2.11 1.28 -1.88
CA LEU A 32 2.76 1.38 -0.57
C LEU A 32 2.80 0.01 0.11
N ALA A 33 3.99 -0.38 0.57
CA ALA A 33 4.19 -1.56 1.41
C ALA A 33 3.94 -1.27 2.90
N GLU A 34 3.67 -0.01 3.25
CA GLU A 34 3.46 0.49 4.61
C GLU A 34 2.23 1.39 4.64
N THR A 35 1.63 1.56 5.82
CA THR A 35 0.59 2.58 6.03
C THR A 35 1.26 3.87 6.49
N VAL A 36 0.92 4.99 5.86
CA VAL A 36 1.38 6.31 6.30
C VAL A 36 0.33 6.89 7.25
N PRO A 37 0.60 6.97 8.56
CA PRO A 37 -0.37 7.50 9.51
C PRO A 37 -0.55 9.01 9.38
N LEU A 38 -1.64 9.53 9.94
CA LEU A 38 -1.80 10.97 10.13
C LEU A 38 -0.82 11.49 11.18
N ARG A 39 -0.59 10.70 12.24
CA ARG A 39 0.36 11.01 13.32
C ARG A 39 1.11 9.75 13.75
N LEU A 40 2.36 9.90 14.19
CA LEU A 40 3.13 8.77 14.70
C LEU A 40 2.45 8.06 15.89
N GLU A 41 1.73 8.83 16.72
CA GLU A 41 0.98 8.31 17.88
C GLU A 41 -0.18 7.40 17.50
N ASP A 42 -0.62 7.45 16.24
CA ASP A 42 -1.68 6.58 15.73
C ASP A 42 -1.16 5.16 15.45
N SER A 43 0.17 4.97 15.40
CA SER A 43 0.76 3.66 15.18
C SER A 43 0.39 2.69 16.29
N PRO A 44 -0.06 1.47 15.97
CA PRO A 44 -0.39 0.46 16.98
C PRO A 44 0.75 0.16 17.97
N SER A 45 2.00 0.27 17.52
CA SER A 45 3.20 0.05 18.34
C SER A 45 3.66 1.28 19.13
N HIS A 46 3.02 2.43 18.97
CA HIS A 46 3.51 3.70 19.52
C HIS A 46 3.68 3.66 21.04
N LEU A 47 2.71 3.07 21.76
CA LEU A 47 2.77 2.97 23.22
C LEU A 47 3.83 1.98 23.73
N SER A 48 4.38 1.15 22.85
CA SER A 48 5.30 0.06 23.20
C SER A 48 6.74 0.29 22.76
N PHE A 49 6.96 1.19 21.79
CA PHE A 49 8.28 1.50 21.24
C PHE A 49 8.78 2.87 21.75
N PRO A 50 10.05 3.04 22.15
CA PRO A 50 11.18 2.10 22.03
C PRO A 50 11.35 1.12 23.19
N GLY A 51 10.35 1.01 24.08
CA GLY A 51 10.40 0.16 25.26
C GLY A 51 11.05 0.82 26.47
N GLU A 52 11.33 0.03 27.50
CA GLU A 52 11.90 0.46 28.77
C GLU A 52 12.83 -0.61 29.35
N GLU A 53 13.83 -0.21 30.14
CA GLU A 53 14.75 -1.13 30.85
C GLU A 53 15.39 -2.21 29.95
N GLY A 54 15.70 -1.86 28.71
CA GLY A 54 16.31 -2.76 27.72
C GLY A 54 15.37 -3.80 27.12
N HIS A 55 14.05 -3.67 27.32
CA HIS A 55 13.04 -4.60 26.82
C HIS A 55 11.93 -3.86 26.05
N VAL A 56 11.44 -4.48 24.97
CA VAL A 56 10.26 -4.05 24.20
C VAL A 56 9.22 -5.14 24.25
N ARG A 57 8.01 -4.79 24.70
CA ARG A 57 6.84 -5.66 24.59
C ARG A 57 6.07 -5.29 23.33
N TYR A 58 5.85 -6.23 22.43
CA TYR A 58 4.95 -6.08 21.28
C TYR A 58 3.48 -6.09 21.74
N GLY A 59 3.00 -4.97 22.29
CA GLY A 59 1.67 -4.82 22.88
C GLY A 59 0.53 -4.88 21.87
N GLU A 60 0.81 -4.52 20.62
CA GLU A 60 -0.13 -4.56 19.50
C GLU A 60 -0.41 -5.98 19.02
N GLY A 61 0.43 -6.96 19.35
CA GLY A 61 0.27 -8.35 18.91
C GLY A 61 0.20 -8.48 17.39
N VAL A 62 -0.89 -9.05 16.87
CA VAL A 62 -1.10 -9.20 15.40
C VAL A 62 -1.58 -7.93 14.71
N PHE A 63 -1.94 -6.88 15.47
CA PHE A 63 -2.50 -5.64 14.96
C PHE A 63 -1.42 -4.65 14.49
N VAL A 64 -0.41 -5.17 13.78
CA VAL A 64 0.70 -4.37 13.23
C VAL A 64 0.29 -3.69 11.93
N GLY A 65 0.63 -2.40 11.80
CA GLY A 65 0.40 -1.62 10.59
C GLY A 65 -1.09 -1.56 10.23
N TYR A 66 -1.42 -1.78 8.95
CA TYR A 66 -2.79 -1.69 8.44
C TYR A 66 -3.79 -2.53 9.25
N ARG A 67 -3.38 -3.67 9.82
CA ARG A 67 -4.27 -4.50 10.65
C ARG A 67 -4.77 -3.75 11.88
N GLY A 68 -3.92 -2.95 12.52
CA GLY A 68 -4.31 -2.17 13.68
C GLY A 68 -5.13 -0.94 13.32
N TYR A 69 -4.77 -0.25 12.24
CA TYR A 69 -5.56 0.89 11.75
C TYR A 69 -6.97 0.44 11.32
N ASP A 70 -7.08 -0.66 10.55
CA ASP A 70 -8.34 -1.22 10.10
C ASP A 70 -9.20 -1.71 11.27
N ALA A 71 -8.60 -2.46 12.21
CA ALA A 71 -9.32 -2.97 13.39
C ALA A 71 -9.83 -1.84 14.31
N ALA A 72 -9.10 -0.72 14.38
CA ALA A 72 -9.51 0.46 15.14
C ALA A 72 -10.35 1.46 14.33
N ALA A 73 -10.66 1.15 13.05
CA ALA A 73 -11.35 2.04 12.12
C ALA A 73 -10.73 3.46 12.08
N ARG A 74 -9.40 3.54 12.08
CA ARG A 74 -8.66 4.80 12.18
C ARG A 74 -8.31 5.36 10.81
N GLU A 75 -8.45 6.67 10.65
CA GLU A 75 -8.03 7.37 9.45
C GLU A 75 -6.50 7.40 9.31
N VAL A 76 -6.02 7.34 8.07
CA VAL A 76 -4.60 7.34 7.71
C VAL A 76 -4.38 8.28 6.53
N ALA A 77 -3.17 8.85 6.41
CA ALA A 77 -2.84 9.72 5.29
C ALA A 77 -2.83 8.95 3.96
N PHE A 78 -2.19 7.77 3.96
CA PHE A 78 -2.19 6.85 2.84
C PHE A 78 -2.24 5.40 3.33
N PRO A 79 -3.24 4.59 2.93
CA PRO A 79 -3.38 3.22 3.40
C PRO A 79 -2.35 2.28 2.77
N PHE A 80 -2.12 1.13 3.41
CA PHE A 80 -1.38 0.03 2.81
C PHE A 80 -1.94 -0.33 1.43
N GLY A 81 -1.06 -0.58 0.45
CA GLY A 81 -1.45 -0.87 -0.92
C GLY A 81 -1.93 0.35 -1.72
N HIS A 82 -1.93 1.57 -1.16
CA HIS A 82 -2.26 2.78 -1.90
C HIS A 82 -1.23 3.07 -2.99
N GLY A 83 -1.68 3.54 -4.15
CA GLY A 83 -0.82 4.07 -5.20
C GLY A 83 -1.63 4.41 -6.44
N LEU A 84 -1.38 5.58 -7.02
CA LEU A 84 -2.10 6.10 -8.17
C LEU A 84 -1.40 5.74 -9.48
N SER A 85 -2.10 5.95 -10.59
CA SER A 85 -1.63 5.75 -11.96
C SER A 85 -2.06 6.92 -12.84
N TYR A 86 -1.39 7.13 -13.96
CA TYR A 86 -1.81 8.09 -15.00
C TYR A 86 -2.94 7.54 -15.89
N THR A 87 -3.43 6.34 -15.61
CA THR A 87 -4.62 5.76 -16.22
C THR A 87 -5.58 5.26 -15.12
N THR A 88 -6.79 4.87 -15.51
CA THR A 88 -7.80 4.33 -14.60
C THR A 88 -8.00 2.84 -14.85
N PHE A 89 -8.38 2.10 -13.79
CA PHE A 89 -8.67 0.68 -13.87
C PHE A 89 -10.06 0.38 -13.31
N ALA A 90 -10.77 -0.54 -13.97
CA ALA A 90 -12.00 -1.11 -13.46
C ALA A 90 -11.79 -2.60 -13.16
N TYR A 91 -12.36 -3.04 -12.04
CA TYR A 91 -12.35 -4.42 -11.59
C TYR A 91 -13.75 -5.01 -11.79
N SER A 92 -13.83 -6.20 -12.38
CA SER A 92 -15.11 -6.85 -12.64
C SER A 92 -14.97 -8.37 -12.63
N GLY A 93 -16.11 -9.06 -12.58
CA GLY A 93 -16.15 -10.52 -12.69
C GLY A 93 -15.40 -11.26 -11.58
N LEU A 94 -15.38 -10.72 -10.35
CA LEU A 94 -14.81 -11.41 -9.19
C LEU A 94 -15.50 -12.75 -8.99
N ARG A 95 -14.70 -13.82 -8.98
CA ARG A 95 -15.11 -15.19 -8.68
C ARG A 95 -14.24 -15.74 -7.58
N VAL A 96 -14.88 -16.36 -6.59
CA VAL A 96 -14.22 -17.04 -5.48
C VAL A 96 -14.76 -18.46 -5.46
N THR A 97 -13.89 -19.44 -5.60
CA THR A 97 -14.25 -20.86 -5.66
C THR A 97 -13.48 -21.61 -4.59
N PRO A 98 -14.14 -22.28 -3.63
CA PRO A 98 -13.44 -23.12 -2.66
C PRO A 98 -12.77 -24.29 -3.38
N GLU A 99 -11.55 -24.62 -2.99
CA GLU A 99 -10.87 -25.83 -3.43
C GLU A 99 -11.36 -27.06 -2.65
N ALA A 100 -11.08 -28.25 -3.15
CA ALA A 100 -11.59 -29.51 -2.60
C ALA A 100 -11.17 -29.78 -1.13
N ASP A 101 -10.11 -29.13 -0.65
CA ASP A 101 -9.64 -29.25 0.73
C ASP A 101 -10.40 -28.37 1.73
N GLY A 102 -11.28 -27.47 1.26
CA GLY A 102 -12.04 -26.54 2.09
C GLY A 102 -11.21 -25.46 2.81
N ALA A 103 -9.89 -25.44 2.62
CA ALA A 103 -8.98 -24.49 3.25
C ALA A 103 -8.48 -23.43 2.26
N ARG A 104 -8.48 -23.75 0.96
CA ARG A 104 -8.01 -22.85 -0.10
C ARG A 104 -9.18 -22.34 -0.95
N TYR A 105 -8.96 -21.17 -1.53
CA TYR A 105 -9.91 -20.52 -2.43
C TYR A 105 -9.17 -20.08 -3.69
N ALA A 106 -9.68 -20.49 -4.85
CA ALA A 106 -9.28 -19.91 -6.13
C ALA A 106 -10.04 -18.59 -6.33
N VAL A 107 -9.30 -17.49 -6.51
CA VAL A 107 -9.87 -16.17 -6.74
C VAL A 107 -9.47 -15.69 -8.13
N ALA A 108 -10.46 -15.31 -8.95
CA ALA A 108 -10.26 -14.74 -10.26
C ALA A 108 -10.97 -13.41 -10.38
N VAL A 109 -10.32 -12.41 -10.97
CA VAL A 109 -10.89 -11.08 -11.22
C VAL A 109 -10.40 -10.57 -12.57
N THR A 110 -11.25 -9.86 -13.29
CA THR A 110 -10.87 -9.16 -14.51
C THR A 110 -10.47 -7.73 -14.15
N VAL A 111 -9.31 -7.30 -14.63
CA VAL A 111 -8.82 -5.94 -14.48
C VAL A 111 -8.71 -5.31 -15.86
N ALA A 112 -9.44 -4.24 -16.10
CA ALA A 112 -9.45 -3.52 -17.37
C ALA A 112 -8.84 -2.13 -17.20
N ASN A 113 -7.89 -1.79 -18.07
CA ASN A 113 -7.45 -0.40 -18.22
C ASN A 113 -8.53 0.38 -18.98
N THR A 114 -9.13 1.36 -18.31
CA THR A 114 -10.25 2.17 -18.83
C THR A 114 -9.84 3.59 -19.19
N GLY A 115 -8.59 3.97 -18.94
CA GLY A 115 -8.07 5.28 -19.28
C GLY A 115 -7.26 5.31 -20.59
N PRO A 116 -6.79 6.49 -21.00
CA PRO A 116 -6.16 6.69 -22.31
C PRO A 116 -4.67 6.31 -22.36
N ARG A 117 -4.08 5.85 -21.26
CA ARG A 117 -2.64 5.54 -21.16
C ARG A 117 -2.42 4.08 -20.82
N ALA A 118 -1.35 3.48 -21.35
CA ALA A 118 -0.88 2.20 -20.87
C ALA A 118 -0.50 2.29 -19.39
N GLY A 119 -0.76 1.24 -18.61
CA GLY A 119 -0.49 1.19 -17.16
C GLY A 119 -0.59 -0.24 -16.63
N ARG A 120 -0.27 -0.39 -15.35
CA ARG A 120 -0.37 -1.65 -14.59
C ARG A 120 -1.02 -1.40 -13.25
#